data_AF-A0A6B1GJE2-F1
#
_entry.id   AF-A0A6B1GJE2-F1
#
_cell.length_a   1.000
_cell.length_b   1.000
_cell.length_c   1.000
_cell.angle_alpha   90.00
_cell.angle_beta   90.00
_cell.angle_gamma   90.00
#
_symmetry.space_group_name_H-M   'P 1'
#
loop_
_entity.id
_entity.type
_entity.pdbx_description
1 polymer ?
#
loop_
_entity_poly.entity_id
_entity_poly.type
_entity_poly.pdbx_seq_one_letter_code
_entity_poly.pdbx_strand_id
1 'polypeptide(L)'
;MTTIQLQPADARLAALAVVYHLGRPGSELDAATLQPHEAGLGPLQPVIEGQLGLAVTTLDVTPYQLSRLGEALHGTVNELKQYELSEGRSVVPGFAAAFARLFPDHAGEEGGALDLASQGVMLRRRLDTAVREAAAQVEAARAAEAERAAAENAAGRKGRSLWRRLFRRRSR
;
A
#
# COMPACT_ATOMS: atom_id res chain seq x y z
N MET A 1 -15.59 0.88 1.15
CA MET A 1 -14.68 1.50 0.17
C MET A 1 -14.72 3.00 0.38
N THR A 2 -13.66 3.70 0.04
CA THR A 2 -13.52 5.14 0.19
C THR A 2 -13.16 5.72 -1.16
N THR A 3 -13.88 6.75 -1.61
CA THR A 3 -13.57 7.46 -2.84
C THR A 3 -12.66 8.65 -2.52
N ILE A 4 -11.52 8.75 -3.23
CA ILE A 4 -10.63 9.91 -3.16
C ILE A 4 -10.55 10.61 -4.51
N GLN A 5 -10.40 11.93 -4.47
CA GLN A 5 -10.24 12.77 -5.65
C GLN A 5 -8.88 13.45 -5.62
N LEU A 6 -8.14 13.32 -6.72
CA LEU A 6 -6.80 13.85 -6.87
C LEU A 6 -6.78 14.89 -7.99
N GLN A 7 -6.12 16.02 -7.71
CA GLN A 7 -5.78 17.00 -8.74
C GLN A 7 -4.70 16.41 -9.68
N PRO A 8 -4.48 16.98 -10.87
CA PRO A 8 -3.60 16.37 -11.87
C PRO A 8 -2.16 16.13 -11.36
N ALA A 9 -1.60 17.09 -10.62
CA ALA A 9 -0.26 16.94 -10.02
C ALA A 9 -0.23 15.84 -8.94
N ASP A 10 -1.30 15.73 -8.15
CA ASP A 10 -1.42 14.72 -7.09
C ASP A 10 -1.62 13.32 -7.67
N ALA A 11 -2.35 13.20 -8.76
CA ALA A 11 -2.56 11.93 -9.47
C ALA A 11 -1.23 11.39 -10.01
N ARG A 12 -0.37 12.25 -10.56
CA ARG A 12 0.99 11.87 -10.99
C ARG A 12 1.86 11.43 -9.81
N LEU A 13 1.78 12.13 -8.67
CA LEU A 13 2.51 11.73 -7.46
C LEU A 13 2.02 10.40 -6.90
N ALA A 14 0.70 10.16 -6.93
CA ALA A 14 0.12 8.87 -6.56
C ALA A 14 0.57 7.76 -7.53
N ALA A 15 0.61 8.02 -8.84
CA ALA A 15 1.14 7.07 -9.82
C ALA A 15 2.61 6.73 -9.56
N LEU A 16 3.45 7.73 -9.30
CA LEU A 16 4.86 7.52 -8.94
C LEU A 16 4.98 6.71 -7.65
N ALA A 17 4.12 6.98 -6.66
CA ALA A 17 4.11 6.23 -5.41
C ALA A 17 3.72 4.77 -5.59
N VAL A 18 2.77 4.48 -6.47
CA VAL A 18 2.43 3.09 -6.82
C VAL A 18 3.62 2.40 -7.49
N VAL A 19 4.30 3.05 -8.44
CA VAL A 19 5.53 2.49 -9.05
C VAL A 19 6.60 2.23 -7.99
N TYR A 20 6.86 3.20 -7.12
CA TYR A 20 7.80 3.04 -6.01
C TYR A 20 7.45 1.82 -5.15
N HIS A 21 6.17 1.67 -4.80
CA HIS A 21 5.69 0.56 -3.98
C HIS A 21 5.95 -0.78 -4.66
N LEU A 22 5.50 -0.93 -5.90
CA LEU A 22 5.57 -2.18 -6.65
C LEU A 22 7.01 -2.56 -7.02
N GLY A 23 7.92 -1.59 -7.14
CA GLY A 23 9.34 -1.84 -7.35
C GLY A 23 10.06 -2.41 -6.12
N ARG A 24 9.52 -2.26 -4.91
CA ARG A 24 10.19 -2.75 -3.69
C ARG A 24 9.99 -4.26 -3.50
N PRO A 25 11.07 -5.02 -3.24
CA PRO A 25 10.95 -6.45 -2.96
C PRO A 25 10.02 -6.72 -1.77
N GLY A 26 9.05 -7.61 -1.97
CA GLY A 26 8.13 -8.06 -0.93
C GLY A 26 7.04 -7.06 -0.53
N SER A 27 6.89 -5.93 -1.22
CA SER A 27 5.90 -4.90 -0.88
C SER A 27 4.45 -5.36 -0.98
N GLU A 28 4.18 -6.33 -1.86
CA GLU A 28 2.84 -6.91 -2.07
C GLU A 28 2.72 -8.34 -1.53
N LEU A 29 3.68 -8.83 -0.76
CA LEU A 29 3.60 -10.19 -0.20
C LEU A 29 2.90 -10.17 1.16
N ASP A 30 1.88 -11.02 1.30
CA ASP A 30 1.30 -11.32 2.60
C ASP A 30 2.31 -12.09 3.47
N ALA A 31 2.54 -11.63 4.70
CA ALA A 31 3.59 -12.19 5.56
C ALA A 31 3.28 -13.62 6.05
N ALA A 32 2.00 -14.00 6.10
CA ALA A 32 1.59 -15.32 6.59
C ALA A 32 1.60 -16.39 5.49
N THR A 33 1.25 -16.00 4.26
CA THR A 33 1.07 -16.90 3.11
C THR A 33 2.19 -16.79 2.07
N LEU A 34 2.99 -15.71 2.14
CA LEU A 34 3.98 -15.31 1.14
C LEU A 34 3.40 -15.18 -0.28
N GLN A 35 2.07 -15.04 -0.40
CA GLN A 35 1.39 -14.85 -1.66
C GLN A 35 1.20 -13.35 -1.94
N PRO A 36 1.14 -12.94 -3.22
CA PRO A 36 0.73 -11.59 -3.59
C PRO A 36 -0.64 -11.25 -2.98
N HIS A 37 -0.73 -10.10 -2.32
CA HIS A 37 -1.97 -9.62 -1.73
C HIS A 37 -2.89 -9.10 -2.85
N GLU A 38 -3.98 -9.82 -3.15
CA GLU A 38 -4.89 -9.44 -4.24
C GLU A 38 -5.47 -8.02 -4.09
N ALA A 39 -5.60 -7.52 -2.86
CA ALA A 39 -6.03 -6.16 -2.57
C ALA A 39 -4.89 -5.11 -2.51
N GLY A 40 -3.72 -5.43 -3.04
CA GLY A 40 -2.55 -4.54 -3.12
C GLY A 40 -2.77 -3.25 -3.91
N LEU A 41 -1.69 -2.50 -4.15
CA LEU A 41 -1.70 -1.32 -5.02
C LEU A 41 -1.62 -1.68 -6.51
N GLY A 42 -1.24 -2.91 -6.86
CA GLY A 42 -1.17 -3.38 -8.25
C GLY A 42 -2.41 -3.04 -9.09
N PRO A 43 -3.63 -3.37 -8.64
CA PRO A 43 -4.86 -3.02 -9.36
C PRO A 43 -5.10 -1.51 -9.54
N LEU A 44 -4.54 -0.65 -8.69
CA LEU A 44 -4.71 0.79 -8.80
C LEU A 44 -3.80 1.41 -9.87
N GLN A 45 -2.69 0.77 -10.22
CA GLN A 45 -1.76 1.31 -11.22
C GLN A 45 -2.44 1.63 -12.56
N PRO A 46 -3.11 0.67 -13.25
CA PRO A 46 -3.75 0.96 -14.53
C PRO A 46 -4.92 1.96 -14.39
N VAL A 47 -5.61 1.97 -13.24
CA VAL A 47 -6.72 2.89 -12.97
C VAL A 47 -6.24 4.33 -12.87
N ILE A 48 -5.12 4.57 -12.17
CA ILE A 48 -4.51 5.90 -12.05
C ILE A 48 -3.93 6.32 -13.41
N GLU A 49 -3.18 5.44 -14.06
CA GLU A 49 -2.51 5.74 -15.34
C GLU A 49 -3.51 6.12 -16.44
N GLY A 50 -4.66 5.43 -16.51
CA GLY A 50 -5.74 5.76 -17.45
C GLY A 50 -6.39 7.13 -17.23
N GLN A 51 -6.14 7.78 -16.08
CA GLN A 51 -6.75 9.05 -15.69
C GLN A 51 -5.77 10.24 -15.60
N LEU A 52 -4.48 10.06 -15.88
CA LEU A 52 -3.43 11.09 -15.69
C LEU A 52 -3.60 12.36 -16.53
N GLY A 53 -4.48 12.35 -17.52
CA GLY A 53 -4.83 13.52 -18.34
C GLY A 53 -6.14 14.22 -17.95
N LEU A 54 -6.87 13.71 -16.94
CA LEU A 54 -8.14 14.28 -16.51
C LEU A 54 -7.92 15.47 -15.57
N ALA A 55 -8.90 16.37 -15.52
CA ALA A 55 -8.90 17.50 -14.59
C ALA A 55 -8.95 17.04 -13.12
N VAL A 56 -9.61 15.92 -12.86
CA VAL A 56 -9.68 15.26 -11.55
C VAL A 56 -9.61 13.75 -11.78
N THR A 57 -8.73 13.07 -11.04
CA THR A 57 -8.66 11.61 -10.99
C THR A 57 -9.47 11.12 -9.80
N THR A 58 -10.42 10.23 -10.04
CA THR A 58 -11.25 9.63 -8.97
C THR A 58 -10.85 8.19 -8.76
N LEU A 59 -10.55 7.81 -7.52
CA LEU A 59 -10.12 6.47 -7.15
C LEU A 59 -11.02 5.92 -6.06
N ASP A 60 -11.62 4.76 -6.32
CA ASP A 60 -12.30 3.96 -5.31
C ASP A 60 -11.31 2.99 -4.69
N VAL A 61 -10.98 3.22 -3.42
CA VAL A 61 -9.95 2.46 -2.71
C VAL A 61 -10.53 1.72 -1.52
N THR A 62 -10.02 0.52 -1.28
CA THR A 62 -10.26 -0.16 0.00
C THR A 62 -9.46 0.52 1.12
N PRO A 63 -9.84 0.33 2.41
CA PRO A 63 -9.04 0.81 3.52
C PRO A 63 -7.58 0.30 3.47
N TYR A 64 -7.40 -0.96 3.08
CA TYR A 64 -6.07 -1.53 2.90
C TYR A 64 -5.27 -0.76 1.83
N GLN A 65 -5.83 -0.56 0.64
CA GLN A 65 -5.17 0.19 -0.43
C GLN A 65 -4.86 1.64 -0.04
N LEU A 66 -5.77 2.32 0.65
CA LEU A 66 -5.54 3.69 1.11
C LEU A 66 -4.39 3.75 2.12
N SER A 67 -4.32 2.79 3.04
CA SER A 67 -3.18 2.65 3.97
C SER A 67 -1.87 2.41 3.21
N ARG A 68 -1.84 1.46 2.26
CA ARG A 68 -0.66 1.16 1.44
C ARG A 68 -0.22 2.36 0.60
N LEU A 69 -1.16 3.13 0.04
CA LEU A 69 -0.87 4.34 -0.72
C LEU A 69 -0.24 5.41 0.17
N GLY A 70 -0.71 5.56 1.41
CA GLY A 70 -0.10 6.47 2.40
C GLY A 70 1.36 6.11 2.72
N GLU A 71 1.66 4.83 2.91
CA GLU A 71 3.02 4.32 3.09
C GLU A 71 3.87 4.52 1.83
N ALA A 72 3.31 4.22 0.66
CA ALA A 72 3.98 4.38 -0.62
C ALA A 72 4.37 5.83 -0.88
N LEU A 73 3.47 6.78 -0.62
CA LEU A 73 3.74 8.21 -0.70
C LEU A 73 4.85 8.63 0.27
N HIS A 74 4.88 8.07 1.48
CA HIS A 74 5.95 8.34 2.44
C HIS A 74 7.31 7.89 1.90
N GLY A 75 7.40 6.65 1.42
CA GLY A 75 8.62 6.11 0.85
C GLY A 75 9.06 6.87 -0.41
N THR A 76 8.12 7.27 -1.25
CA THR A 76 8.39 8.08 -2.45
C THR A 76 8.99 9.43 -2.12
N VAL A 77 8.52 10.11 -1.07
CA VAL A 77 9.13 11.37 -0.61
C VAL A 77 10.58 11.16 -0.18
N ASN A 78 10.90 10.04 0.46
CA ASN A 78 12.28 9.73 0.85
C ASN A 78 13.13 9.36 -0.37
N GLU A 79 12.57 8.57 -1.30
CA GLU A 79 13.24 8.19 -2.54
C GLU A 79 13.54 9.42 -3.40
N LEU A 80 12.61 10.36 -3.55
CA LEU A 80 12.84 11.61 -4.30
C LEU A 80 14.02 12.43 -3.75
N LYS A 81 14.17 12.50 -2.43
CA LYS A 81 15.32 13.16 -1.80
C LYS A 81 16.62 12.41 -2.10
N GLN A 82 16.60 11.09 -2.02
CA GLN A 82 17.77 10.26 -2.32
C GLN A 82 18.12 10.30 -3.80
N TYR A 83 17.11 10.35 -4.66
CA TYR A 83 17.23 10.45 -6.11
C TYR A 83 17.94 11.74 -6.51
N GLU A 84 17.58 12.87 -5.90
CA GLU A 84 18.29 14.14 -6.07
C GLU A 84 19.76 14.02 -5.65
N LEU A 85 20.01 13.55 -4.42
CA LEU A 85 21.37 13.40 -3.87
C LEU A 85 22.24 12.41 -4.67
N SER A 86 21.60 11.48 -5.37
CA SER A 86 22.25 10.44 -6.17
C SER A 86 22.33 10.79 -7.65
N GLU A 87 22.11 12.06 -8.02
CA GLU A 87 22.19 12.57 -9.40
C GLU A 87 21.29 11.77 -10.36
N GLY A 88 20.05 11.51 -9.93
CA GLY A 88 19.06 10.80 -10.74
C GLY A 88 19.20 9.27 -10.76
N ARG A 89 19.95 8.70 -9.81
CA ARG A 89 20.02 7.24 -9.60
C ARG A 89 19.04 6.81 -8.49
N SER A 90 18.29 5.74 -8.76
CA SER A 90 17.36 5.12 -7.81
C SER A 90 17.70 3.64 -7.67
N VAL A 91 17.58 3.12 -6.45
CA VAL A 91 17.71 1.68 -6.18
C VAL A 91 16.39 0.94 -6.39
N VAL A 92 15.28 1.68 -6.48
CA VAL A 92 13.95 1.13 -6.77
C VAL A 92 13.81 0.90 -8.28
N PRO A 93 13.59 -0.35 -8.73
CA PRO A 93 13.38 -0.68 -10.13
C PRO A 93 12.28 0.15 -10.78
N GLY A 94 12.54 0.66 -11.99
CA GLY A 94 11.57 1.42 -12.77
C GLY A 94 11.27 2.85 -12.27
N PHE A 95 11.75 3.23 -11.09
CA PHE A 95 11.47 4.54 -10.49
C PHE A 95 11.98 5.70 -11.35
N ALA A 96 13.25 5.66 -11.78
CA ALA A 96 13.84 6.73 -12.60
C ALA A 96 13.10 6.91 -13.94
N ALA A 97 12.74 5.80 -14.58
CA ALA A 97 11.97 5.82 -15.82
C ALA A 97 10.55 6.36 -15.62
N ALA A 98 9.89 5.99 -14.53
CA ALA A 98 8.58 6.53 -14.17
C ALA A 98 8.63 8.01 -13.82
N PHE A 99 9.66 8.45 -13.09
CA PHE A 99 9.89 9.85 -12.77
C PHE A 99 9.99 10.69 -14.04
N ALA A 100 10.89 10.33 -14.96
CA ALA A 100 11.08 11.04 -16.21
C ALA A 100 9.82 11.08 -17.08
N ARG A 101 9.04 10.00 -17.08
CA ARG A 101 7.77 9.92 -17.82
C ARG A 101 6.65 10.78 -17.21
N LEU A 102 6.52 10.75 -15.88
CA LEU A 102 5.42 11.42 -15.18
C LEU A 102 5.70 12.91 -14.98
N PHE A 103 6.96 13.30 -14.81
CA PHE A 103 7.37 14.67 -14.52
C PHE A 103 8.46 15.12 -15.48
N PRO A 104 8.18 15.17 -16.80
CA PRO A 104 9.18 15.53 -17.79
C PRO A 104 9.78 16.91 -17.54
N ASP A 105 8.96 17.86 -17.05
CA ASP A 105 9.41 19.22 -16.76
C ASP A 105 10.39 19.28 -15.57
N HIS A 106 10.35 18.31 -14.65
CA HIS A 106 11.27 18.26 -13.50
C HIS A 106 12.48 17.35 -13.78
N ALA A 107 12.45 16.60 -14.88
CA ALA A 107 13.48 15.65 -15.24
C ALA A 107 14.68 16.40 -15.85
N GLY A 108 15.73 16.56 -15.04
CA GLY A 108 16.96 17.26 -15.42
C GLY A 108 17.05 18.70 -14.91
N GLU A 109 16.05 19.18 -14.16
CA GLU A 109 16.13 20.42 -13.40
C GLU A 109 16.79 20.17 -12.04
N GLU A 110 17.78 21.00 -11.68
CA GLU A 110 18.38 20.98 -10.35
C GLU A 110 17.33 21.30 -9.29
N GLY A 111 17.16 20.43 -8.29
CA GLY A 111 16.14 20.57 -7.25
C GLY A 111 14.74 20.11 -7.64
N GLY A 112 14.51 19.70 -8.90
CA GLY A 112 13.17 19.28 -9.37
C GLY A 112 12.59 18.10 -8.57
N ALA A 113 13.42 17.15 -8.13
CA ALA A 113 12.94 16.05 -7.30
C ALA A 113 12.63 16.49 -5.86
N LEU A 114 13.32 17.50 -5.33
CA LEU A 114 13.04 18.07 -4.00
C LEU A 114 11.74 18.87 -3.95
N ASP A 115 11.42 19.57 -5.03
CA ASP A 115 10.14 20.25 -5.18
C ASP A 115 8.98 19.25 -5.20
N LEU A 116 9.14 18.16 -5.95
CA LEU A 116 8.17 17.06 -5.95
C LEU A 116 8.09 16.35 -4.60
N ALA A 117 9.21 16.22 -3.87
CA ALA A 117 9.20 15.68 -2.51
C ALA A 117 8.34 16.57 -1.58
N SER A 118 8.43 17.88 -1.73
CA SER A 118 7.64 18.84 -0.97
C SER A 118 6.14 18.75 -1.31
N GLN A 119 5.80 18.63 -2.61
CA GLN A 119 4.43 18.38 -3.05
C GLN A 119 3.89 17.05 -2.51
N GLY A 120 4.70 16.00 -2.50
CA GLY A 120 4.37 14.71 -1.91
C GLY A 120 4.05 14.80 -0.41
N VAL A 121 4.79 15.62 0.35
CA VAL A 121 4.46 15.88 1.76
C VAL A 121 3.10 16.57 1.89
N MET A 122 2.78 17.54 1.03
CA MET A 122 1.47 18.23 1.05
C MET A 122 0.32 17.30 0.69
N LEU A 123 0.49 16.43 -0.30
CA LEU A 123 -0.49 15.39 -0.64
C LEU A 123 -0.72 14.46 0.56
N ARG A 124 0.34 13.96 1.18
CA ARG A 124 0.22 13.12 2.39
C ARG A 124 -0.53 13.80 3.51
N ARG A 125 -0.24 15.08 3.79
CA ARG A 125 -0.95 15.85 4.82
C ARG A 125 -2.44 15.95 4.53
N ARG A 126 -2.83 16.15 3.26
CA ARG A 126 -4.25 16.18 2.86
C ARG A 126 -4.94 14.83 3.05
N LEU A 127 -4.23 13.72 2.81
CA LEU A 127 -4.78 12.37 2.95
C LEU A 127 -4.65 11.80 4.37
N ASP A 128 -3.92 12.45 5.28
CA ASP A 128 -3.49 11.88 6.58
C ASP A 128 -4.66 11.36 7.42
N THR A 129 -5.76 12.13 7.50
CA THR A 129 -6.94 11.71 8.27
C THR A 129 -7.55 10.42 7.70
N ALA A 130 -7.81 10.39 6.39
CA ALA A 130 -8.39 9.22 5.73
C ALA A 130 -7.45 8.01 5.78
N VAL A 131 -6.13 8.21 5.68
CA VAL A 131 -5.12 7.16 5.80
C VAL A 131 -5.08 6.58 7.21
N ARG A 132 -5.13 7.41 8.26
CA ARG A 132 -5.15 6.94 9.65
C ARG A 132 -6.41 6.14 9.98
N GLU A 133 -7.57 6.63 9.53
CA GLU A 133 -8.84 5.91 9.68
C GLU A 133 -8.79 4.55 8.94
N ALA A 134 -8.25 4.53 7.73
CA ALA A 134 -8.10 3.31 6.95
C ALA A 134 -7.14 2.31 7.62
N ALA A 135 -6.01 2.77 8.15
CA ALA A 135 -5.06 1.94 8.90
C ALA A 135 -5.71 1.34 10.17
N ALA A 136 -6.48 2.13 10.90
CA ALA A 136 -7.22 1.65 12.08
C ALA A 136 -8.25 0.57 11.70
N GLN A 137 -8.94 0.71 10.57
CA GLN A 137 -9.88 -0.30 10.07
C GLN A 137 -9.16 -1.61 9.68
N VAL A 138 -7.99 -1.53 9.06
CA VAL A 138 -7.18 -2.70 8.70
C VAL A 138 -6.76 -3.47 9.95
N GLU A 139 -6.25 -2.77 10.97
CA GLU A 139 -5.83 -3.41 12.21
C GLU A 139 -7.01 -4.01 13.00
N ALA A 140 -8.16 -3.33 13.03
CA ALA A 140 -9.38 -3.88 13.63
C ALA A 140 -9.85 -5.16 12.91
N ALA A 141 -9.79 -5.18 11.57
CA ALA A 141 -10.15 -6.35 10.78
C ALA A 141 -9.21 -7.54 11.07
N ARG A 142 -7.88 -7.28 11.10
CA ARG A 142 -6.86 -8.29 11.45
C ARG A 142 -7.07 -8.85 12.85
N ALA A 143 -7.35 -8.00 13.83
CA ALA A 143 -7.60 -8.43 15.20
C ALA A 143 -8.85 -9.32 15.30
N ALA A 144 -9.94 -8.94 14.62
CA ALA A 144 -11.17 -9.74 14.60
C ALA A 144 -10.97 -11.10 13.92
N GLU A 145 -10.17 -11.16 12.85
CA GLU A 145 -9.84 -12.41 12.18
C GLU A 145 -8.98 -13.32 13.05
N ALA A 146 -7.97 -12.76 13.73
CA ALA A 146 -7.14 -13.48 14.68
C ALA A 146 -7.95 -14.06 15.85
N GLU A 147 -8.92 -13.29 16.37
CA GLU A 147 -9.81 -13.76 17.44
C GLU A 147 -10.72 -14.91 16.98
N ARG A 148 -11.30 -14.80 15.77
CA ARG A 148 -12.10 -15.88 15.17
C ARG A 148 -11.27 -17.15 14.98
N ALA A 149 -10.08 -17.03 14.40
CA ALA A 149 -9.17 -18.16 14.21
C ALA A 149 -8.77 -18.80 15.56
N ALA A 150 -8.55 -17.99 16.60
CA ALA A 150 -8.26 -18.50 17.94
C ALA A 150 -9.45 -19.26 18.55
N ALA A 151 -10.67 -18.74 18.39
CA ALA A 151 -11.91 -19.36 18.87
C ALA A 151 -12.17 -20.71 18.18
N GLU A 152 -12.01 -20.78 16.85
CA GLU A 152 -12.14 -22.01 16.07
C GLU A 152 -11.12 -23.07 16.50
N ASN A 153 -9.85 -22.66 16.67
CA ASN A 153 -8.79 -23.54 17.16
C ASN A 153 -9.07 -24.07 18.57
N ALA A 154 -9.59 -23.24 19.47
CA ALA A 154 -9.98 -23.64 20.81
C ALA A 154 -11.14 -24.64 20.81
N ALA A 155 -12.16 -24.43 19.97
CA ALA A 155 -13.28 -25.35 19.79
C ALA A 155 -12.80 -26.71 19.24
N GLY A 156 -11.94 -26.71 18.23
CA GLY A 156 -11.36 -27.93 17.65
C GLY A 156 -10.46 -28.73 18.60
N ARG A 157 -9.79 -28.07 19.56
CA ARG A 157 -9.02 -28.74 20.64
C ARG A 157 -9.93 -29.39 21.68
N LYS A 158 -11.01 -28.69 22.11
CA LYS A 158 -11.99 -29.24 23.05
C LYS A 158 -12.67 -30.50 22.49
N GLY A 159 -13.11 -30.47 21.22
CA GLY A 159 -13.69 -31.63 20.54
C GLY A 159 -12.76 -32.85 20.51
N ARG A 160 -11.48 -32.66 20.13
CA ARG A 160 -10.48 -33.75 20.12
C ARG A 160 -10.22 -34.32 21.53
N SER A 161 -10.26 -33.51 22.57
CA SER A 161 -10.09 -33.95 23.96
C SER A 161 -11.25 -34.81 24.48
N LEU A 162 -12.48 -34.52 24.02
CA LEU A 162 -13.69 -35.29 24.33
C LEU A 162 -13.67 -36.65 23.63
N TRP A 163 -13.32 -36.69 22.34
CA TRP A 163 -13.16 -37.93 21.58
C TRP A 163 -12.10 -38.87 22.18
N ARG A 164 -10.93 -38.33 22.57
CA ARG A 164 -9.89 -39.13 23.24
C ARG A 164 -10.34 -39.71 24.58
N ARG A 165 -11.15 -38.98 25.35
CA ARG A 165 -11.72 -39.49 26.62
C ARG A 165 -12.77 -40.57 26.39
N LEU A 166 -13.62 -40.42 25.38
CA LEU A 166 -14.65 -41.41 25.03
C LEU A 166 -14.03 -42.71 24.49
N PHE A 167 -13.00 -42.63 23.64
CA PHE A 167 -12.33 -43.81 23.11
C PHE A 167 -11.49 -44.56 24.16
N ARG A 168 -10.81 -43.86 25.09
CA ARG A 168 -10.05 -44.50 26.18
C ARG A 168 -10.91 -45.31 27.17
N ARG A 169 -12.21 -45.01 27.27
CA ARG A 169 -13.14 -45.72 28.17
C ARG A 169 -13.71 -47.01 27.59
N ARG A 170 -13.52 -47.27 26.29
CA ARG A 170 -14.14 -48.40 25.59
C ARG A 170 -13.18 -49.58 25.35
N SER A 171 -11.97 -49.51 25.91
CA SER A 171 -10.88 -50.50 25.74
C SER A 171 -10.50 -51.23 27.04
N ARG A 172 -11.37 -51.20 28.05
CA ARG A 172 -11.26 -51.99 29.28
C ARG A 172 -12.54 -52.80 29.42
#